data_AF-A0A938H033-F1
#
_entry.id   AF-A0A938H033-F1
#
_cell.length_a   1.000
_cell.length_b   1.000
_cell.length_c   1.000
_cell.angle_alpha   90.00
_cell.angle_beta   90.00
_cell.angle_gamma   90.00
#
_symmetry.space_group_name_H-M   'P 1'
#
loop_
_entity.id
_entity.type
_entity.pdbx_description
1 polymer ?
#
loop_
_entity_poly.entity_id
_entity_poly.type
_entity_poly.pdbx_seq_one_letter_code
_entity_poly.pdbx_strand_id
1 'polypeptide(L)'
;MRITGLALVPPPTAADCPRVTPELLASVLARYSRSNEGLAAILSKVDLANPDASIDRILKFVDYGHASIGGLTGGLAVALDGVSMWLAYKIFDLATMADGQESSTRYITMDAANIPPAEELGIPADLAARWRELNARAFAAYHAEYARLDALAMAEPGRIRLPAGTAPAVVARLRKNYAL
;
A
#
# COMPACT_ATOMS: atom_id res chain seq x y z
N MET A 1 0.25 -2.94 14.71
CA MET A 1 -0.29 -2.41 13.43
C MET A 1 -0.95 -1.05 13.61
N ARG A 2 -0.69 -0.10 12.70
CA ARG A 2 -1.39 1.17 12.56
C ARG A 2 -1.92 1.29 11.14
N ILE A 3 -3.20 1.66 11.00
CA ILE A 3 -3.84 1.86 9.70
C ILE A 3 -4.17 3.34 9.56
N THR A 4 -3.69 3.97 8.50
CA THR A 4 -3.90 5.39 8.24
C THR A 4 -4.54 5.57 6.87
N GLY A 5 -5.73 6.16 6.82
CA GLY A 5 -6.35 6.58 5.57
C GLY A 5 -5.70 7.84 5.02
N LEU A 6 -5.44 7.88 3.72
CA LEU A 6 -4.87 9.02 3.02
C LEU A 6 -5.97 9.70 2.20
N ALA A 7 -6.27 10.96 2.52
CA ALA A 7 -7.23 11.76 1.79
C ALA A 7 -6.66 12.16 0.42
N LEU A 8 -7.43 11.93 -0.64
CA LEU A 8 -7.07 12.38 -1.98
C LEU A 8 -7.44 13.86 -2.14
N VAL A 9 -6.45 14.66 -2.53
CA VAL A 9 -6.65 16.08 -2.84
C VAL A 9 -6.39 16.26 -4.33
N PRO A 10 -7.32 16.88 -5.08
CA PRO A 10 -7.10 17.13 -6.50
C PRO A 10 -5.92 18.09 -6.71
N PRO A 11 -5.13 17.92 -7.79
CA PRO A 11 -4.05 18.85 -8.11
C PRO A 11 -4.62 20.25 -8.41
N PRO A 12 -3.83 21.32 -8.26
CA PRO A 12 -4.28 22.69 -8.55
C PRO A 12 -4.85 22.88 -9.96
N THR A 13 -4.37 22.11 -10.93
CA THR A 13 -4.84 22.13 -12.33
C THR A 13 -6.26 21.59 -12.51
N ALA A 14 -6.82 20.88 -11.53
CA ALA A 14 -8.19 20.40 -11.52
C ALA A 14 -9.11 21.30 -10.66
N ALA A 15 -8.71 22.56 -10.42
CA ALA A 15 -9.41 23.42 -9.47
C ALA A 15 -10.87 23.67 -9.83
N ASP A 16 -11.17 23.76 -11.13
CA ASP A 16 -12.49 24.03 -11.70
C ASP A 16 -13.35 22.76 -11.87
N CYS A 17 -12.79 21.58 -11.57
CA CYS A 17 -13.55 20.34 -11.59
C CYS A 17 -14.44 20.22 -10.33
N PRO A 18 -15.62 19.59 -10.43
CA PRO A 18 -16.43 19.27 -9.26
C PRO A 18 -15.66 18.45 -8.24
N ARG A 19 -15.82 18.80 -6.95
CA ARG A 19 -15.18 18.10 -5.83
C ARG A 19 -16.25 17.49 -4.96
N VAL A 20 -16.16 16.19 -4.76
CA VAL A 20 -17.11 15.40 -3.98
C VAL A 20 -16.33 14.42 -3.12
N THR A 21 -16.88 14.06 -1.95
CA THR A 21 -16.35 12.95 -1.16
C THR A 21 -16.57 11.63 -1.90
N PRO A 22 -15.86 10.54 -1.54
CA PRO A 22 -16.08 9.22 -2.14
C PRO A 22 -17.56 8.79 -2.14
N GLU A 23 -18.27 9.02 -1.04
CA GLU A 23 -19.69 8.65 -0.89
C GLU A 23 -20.59 9.49 -1.80
N LEU A 24 -20.31 10.79 -1.91
CA LEU A 24 -21.01 11.69 -2.83
C LEU A 24 -20.68 11.35 -4.29
N LEU A 25 -19.47 10.90 -4.60
CA LEU A 25 -19.09 10.44 -5.94
C LEU A 25 -19.90 9.20 -6.34
N ALA A 26 -19.95 8.17 -5.50
CA ALA A 26 -20.78 6.98 -5.75
C ALA A 26 -22.26 7.37 -5.96
N SER A 27 -22.77 8.24 -5.10
CA SER A 27 -24.12 8.76 -5.14
C SER A 27 -24.42 9.50 -6.47
N VAL A 28 -23.60 10.48 -6.85
CA VAL A 28 -23.74 11.24 -8.11
C VAL A 28 -23.70 10.30 -9.32
N LEU A 29 -22.75 9.36 -9.36
CA LEU A 29 -22.60 8.45 -10.49
C LEU A 29 -23.70 7.39 -10.55
N ALA A 30 -24.22 6.93 -9.41
CA ALA A 30 -25.39 6.06 -9.36
C ALA A 30 -26.59 6.75 -10.00
N ARG A 31 -26.83 8.02 -9.66
CA ARG A 31 -27.91 8.82 -10.27
C ARG A 31 -27.66 9.11 -11.75
N TYR A 32 -26.40 9.35 -12.13
CA TYR A 32 -26.01 9.56 -13.53
C TYR A 32 -26.34 8.34 -14.40
N SER A 33 -26.10 7.12 -13.89
CA SER A 33 -26.41 5.88 -14.63
C SER A 33 -27.90 5.61 -14.86
N ARG A 34 -28.81 6.33 -14.16
CA ARG A 34 -30.26 6.04 -14.15
C ARG A 34 -31.14 7.26 -14.44
N SER A 35 -30.56 8.37 -14.89
CA SER A 35 -31.32 9.57 -15.24
C SER A 35 -30.89 10.10 -16.61
N ASN A 36 -31.81 10.77 -17.30
CA ASN A 36 -31.49 11.51 -18.52
C ASN A 36 -30.92 12.91 -18.21
N GLU A 37 -30.52 13.16 -16.96
CA GLU A 37 -29.95 14.43 -16.52
C GLU A 37 -28.43 14.46 -16.76
N GLY A 38 -27.92 15.61 -17.22
CA GLY A 38 -26.47 15.83 -17.28
C GLY A 38 -25.84 16.00 -15.90
N LEU A 39 -24.53 15.78 -15.81
CA LEU A 39 -23.75 15.84 -14.56
C LEU A 39 -23.97 17.13 -13.76
N ALA A 40 -24.02 18.29 -14.43
CA ALA A 40 -24.24 19.59 -13.78
C ALA A 40 -25.59 19.68 -13.04
N ALA A 41 -26.66 19.12 -13.62
CA ALA A 41 -27.99 19.11 -13.02
C ALA A 41 -28.11 18.11 -11.85
N ILE A 42 -27.26 17.07 -11.85
CA ILE A 42 -27.17 16.13 -10.73
C ILE A 42 -26.39 16.77 -9.58
N LEU A 43 -25.25 17.40 -9.87
CA LEU A 43 -24.41 18.06 -8.88
C LEU A 43 -25.10 19.24 -8.19
N SER A 44 -25.97 19.97 -8.89
CA SER A 44 -26.74 21.07 -8.28
C SER A 44 -27.72 20.62 -7.20
N LYS A 45 -27.98 19.31 -7.07
CA LYS A 45 -28.83 18.71 -6.04
C LYS A 45 -28.02 18.16 -4.85
N VAL A 46 -26.69 18.29 -4.89
CA VAL A 46 -25.81 17.95 -3.77
C VAL A 46 -25.79 19.11 -2.79
N ASP A 47 -26.21 18.85 -1.56
CA ASP A 47 -26.09 19.78 -0.45
C ASP A 47 -24.75 19.52 0.26
N LEU A 48 -23.75 20.34 -0.04
CA LEU A 48 -22.41 20.22 0.56
C LEU A 48 -22.39 20.60 2.05
N ALA A 49 -23.40 21.34 2.54
CA ALA A 49 -23.52 21.67 3.95
C ALA A 49 -24.14 20.51 4.76
N ASN A 50 -24.81 19.57 4.08
CA ASN A 50 -25.37 18.36 4.68
C ASN A 50 -25.15 17.14 3.77
N PRO A 51 -23.89 16.65 3.68
CA PRO A 51 -23.52 15.59 2.76
C PRO A 51 -24.26 14.28 3.07
N ASP A 52 -24.47 13.95 4.35
CA ASP A 52 -25.17 12.73 4.78
C ASP A 52 -26.63 12.70 4.28
N ALA A 53 -27.36 13.81 4.37
CA ALA A 53 -28.71 13.89 3.82
C ALA A 53 -28.73 13.75 2.30
N SER A 54 -27.69 14.25 1.61
CA SER A 54 -27.54 14.07 0.16
C SER A 54 -27.17 12.64 -0.22
N ILE A 55 -26.35 11.97 0.58
CA ILE A 55 -26.02 10.55 0.47
C ILE A 55 -27.30 9.74 0.66
N ASP A 56 -28.05 9.90 1.76
CA ASP A 56 -29.28 9.15 2.05
C ASP A 56 -30.35 9.29 0.97
N ARG A 57 -30.57 10.50 0.45
CA ARG A 57 -31.54 10.74 -0.64
C ARG A 57 -31.20 9.96 -1.91
N ILE A 58 -29.93 9.66 -2.13
CA ILE A 58 -29.43 9.02 -3.34
C ILE A 58 -29.09 7.53 -3.10
N LEU A 59 -28.69 7.14 -1.89
CA LEU A 59 -28.42 5.77 -1.46
C LEU A 59 -29.69 4.96 -1.17
N LYS A 60 -30.87 5.60 -1.03
CA LYS A 60 -32.18 4.91 -1.12
C LYS A 60 -32.32 4.02 -2.36
N PHE A 61 -31.45 4.17 -3.36
CA PHE A 61 -31.39 3.38 -4.59
C PHE A 61 -30.25 2.34 -4.64
N VAL A 62 -29.37 2.30 -3.63
CA VAL A 62 -28.22 1.37 -3.52
C VAL A 62 -28.60 0.00 -2.97
N ASP A 63 -29.70 -0.09 -2.21
CA ASP A 63 -30.29 -1.36 -1.74
C ASP A 63 -30.70 -2.33 -2.88
N TYR A 64 -30.68 -1.88 -4.14
CA TYR A 64 -31.04 -2.67 -5.31
C TYR A 64 -29.88 -3.53 -5.87
N GLY A 65 -29.07 -4.18 -5.04
CA GLY A 65 -28.10 -5.21 -5.52
C GLY A 65 -27.00 -4.72 -6.48
N HIS A 66 -26.71 -3.42 -6.54
CA HIS A 66 -25.69 -2.83 -7.42
C HIS A 66 -24.38 -2.56 -6.68
N ALA A 67 -23.72 -3.62 -6.21
CA ALA A 67 -22.43 -3.53 -5.49
C ALA A 67 -21.34 -2.81 -6.31
N SER A 68 -21.45 -2.79 -7.64
CA SER A 68 -20.54 -2.08 -8.55
C SER A 68 -20.52 -0.55 -8.34
N ILE A 69 -21.56 0.05 -7.74
CA ILE A 69 -21.58 1.47 -7.39
C ILE A 69 -20.50 1.81 -6.36
N GLY A 70 -20.24 0.90 -5.40
CA GLY A 70 -19.15 1.05 -4.44
C GLY A 70 -17.77 1.06 -5.11
N GLY A 71 -17.62 0.42 -6.28
CA GLY A 71 -16.39 0.48 -7.07
C GLY A 71 -16.14 1.82 -7.77
N LEU A 72 -17.15 2.70 -7.84
CA LEU A 72 -17.03 4.00 -8.52
C LEU A 72 -16.35 5.08 -7.67
N THR A 73 -16.13 4.83 -6.39
CA THR A 73 -15.58 5.84 -5.47
C THR A 73 -14.09 6.08 -5.66
N GLY A 74 -13.41 5.25 -6.45
CA GLY A 74 -11.95 5.12 -6.42
C GLY A 74 -11.53 4.50 -5.09
N GLY A 75 -10.63 3.52 -5.11
CA GLY A 75 -10.20 2.84 -3.88
C GLY A 75 -9.71 3.83 -2.81
N LEU A 76 -9.95 3.49 -1.53
CA LEU A 76 -9.42 4.28 -0.42
C LEU A 76 -7.93 3.99 -0.26
N ALA A 77 -7.09 5.02 -0.40
CA ALA A 77 -5.67 4.89 -0.15
C ALA A 77 -5.43 4.70 1.37
N VAL A 78 -4.75 3.62 1.73
CA VAL A 78 -4.42 3.30 3.12
C VAL A 78 -2.94 2.97 3.25
N ALA A 79 -2.32 3.44 4.33
CA ALA A 79 -0.99 3.02 4.76
C ALA A 79 -1.11 2.10 5.97
N LEU A 80 -0.38 0.99 5.95
CA LEU A 80 -0.32 0.02 7.04
C LEU A 80 1.10 -0.03 7.60
N ASP A 81 1.27 0.48 8.81
CA ASP A 81 2.55 0.49 9.52
C ASP A 81 2.61 -0.58 10.61
N GLY A 82 3.82 -1.07 10.89
CA GLY A 82 4.05 -2.05 11.95
C GLY A 82 3.27 -3.34 11.70
N VAL A 83 3.37 -3.85 10.47
CA VAL A 83 2.84 -5.14 10.05
C VAL A 83 4.00 -6.06 9.70
N SER A 84 3.82 -7.37 9.89
CA SER A 84 4.81 -8.35 9.43
C SER A 84 4.83 -8.40 7.90
N MET A 85 5.98 -8.74 7.30
CA MET A 85 6.06 -9.02 5.86
C MET A 85 5.04 -10.09 5.43
N TRP A 86 4.76 -11.06 6.29
CA TRP A 86 3.75 -12.08 6.01
C TRP A 86 2.35 -11.48 5.86
N LEU A 87 1.96 -10.57 6.75
CA LEU A 87 0.68 -9.89 6.64
C LEU A 87 0.63 -8.99 5.40
N ALA A 88 1.71 -8.26 5.09
CA ALA A 88 1.82 -7.45 3.88
C ALA A 88 1.60 -8.29 2.61
N TYR A 89 2.26 -9.43 2.51
CA TYR A 89 2.07 -10.38 1.41
C TYR A 89 0.62 -10.93 1.38
N LYS A 90 0.08 -11.31 2.54
CA LYS A 90 -1.26 -11.91 2.65
C LYS A 90 -2.37 -10.94 2.28
N ILE A 91 -2.19 -9.64 2.47
CA ILE A 91 -3.17 -8.62 2.06
C ILE A 91 -3.45 -8.69 0.57
N PHE A 92 -2.43 -8.83 -0.27
CA PHE A 92 -2.62 -8.92 -1.73
C PHE A 92 -3.31 -10.22 -2.17
N ASP A 93 -3.17 -11.29 -1.39
CA ASP A 93 -3.91 -12.54 -1.61
C ASP A 93 -5.38 -12.43 -1.20
N LEU A 94 -5.68 -11.69 -0.12
CA LEU A 94 -7.05 -11.47 0.36
C LEU A 94 -7.80 -10.42 -0.46
N ALA A 95 -7.10 -9.37 -0.90
CA ALA A 95 -7.66 -8.23 -1.60
C ALA A 95 -7.13 -8.19 -3.04
N THR A 96 -7.57 -9.14 -3.86
CA THR A 96 -7.06 -9.32 -5.24
C THR A 96 -7.35 -8.15 -6.19
N MET A 97 -8.25 -7.24 -5.79
CA MET A 97 -8.59 -6.01 -6.52
C MET A 97 -7.85 -4.78 -5.98
N ALA A 98 -7.03 -4.93 -4.95
CA ALA A 98 -6.25 -3.84 -4.40
C ALA A 98 -4.90 -3.72 -5.11
N ASP A 99 -4.57 -2.51 -5.53
CA ASP A 99 -3.22 -2.14 -5.93
C ASP A 99 -2.45 -1.62 -4.70
N GLY A 100 -1.14 -1.85 -4.68
CA GLY A 100 -0.30 -1.38 -3.59
C GLY A 100 1.18 -1.62 -3.81
N GLN A 101 1.98 -1.17 -2.85
CA GLN A 101 3.43 -1.34 -2.81
C GLN A 101 3.85 -1.70 -1.39
N GLU A 102 4.65 -2.75 -1.22
CA GLU A 102 5.29 -3.04 0.06
C GLU A 102 6.64 -2.32 0.19
N SER A 103 7.12 -2.23 1.43
CA SER A 103 8.50 -1.83 1.69
C SER A 103 9.49 -2.82 1.07
N SER A 104 10.28 -2.35 0.12
CA SER A 104 11.17 -3.22 -0.63
C SER A 104 12.41 -3.63 0.17
N THR A 105 12.54 -4.92 0.45
CA THR A 105 13.72 -5.54 1.09
C THR A 105 15.00 -5.42 0.26
N ARG A 106 14.90 -5.05 -1.02
CA ARG A 106 16.05 -4.75 -1.89
C ARG A 106 16.67 -3.38 -1.60
N TYR A 107 15.91 -2.46 -1.02
CA TYR A 107 16.36 -1.10 -0.70
C TYR A 107 16.43 -0.84 0.80
N ILE A 108 15.76 -1.66 1.61
CA ILE A 108 15.67 -1.53 3.06
C ILE A 108 16.35 -2.75 3.68
N THR A 109 17.44 -2.51 4.41
CA THR A 109 18.12 -3.57 5.18
C THR A 109 17.19 -4.14 6.23
N MET A 110 17.10 -5.47 6.29
CA MET A 110 16.30 -6.14 7.31
C MET A 110 17.00 -6.07 8.67
N ASP A 111 16.22 -5.81 9.72
CA ASP A 111 16.69 -5.72 11.10
C ASP A 111 15.89 -6.70 11.98
N ALA A 112 16.60 -7.55 12.72
CA ALA A 112 16.02 -8.53 13.63
C ALA A 112 15.26 -7.87 14.79
N ALA A 113 15.55 -6.61 15.12
CA ALA A 113 14.79 -5.85 16.11
C ALA A 113 13.34 -5.60 15.69
N ASN A 114 13.04 -5.69 14.38
CA ASN A 114 11.70 -5.45 13.84
C ASN A 114 10.82 -6.72 13.78
N ILE A 115 11.31 -7.86 14.26
CA ILE A 115 10.50 -9.08 14.30
C ILE A 115 9.45 -8.95 15.42
N PRO A 116 8.15 -9.05 15.12
CA PRO A 116 7.12 -8.98 16.15
C PRO A 116 7.27 -10.11 17.18
N PRO A 117 6.91 -9.90 18.46
CA PRO A 117 6.91 -10.96 19.46
C PRO A 117 6.12 -12.20 19.00
N ALA A 118 6.56 -13.39 19.43
CA ALA A 118 5.92 -14.65 19.09
C ALA A 118 4.42 -14.67 19.46
N GLU A 119 4.08 -14.10 20.63
CA GLU A 119 2.71 -13.94 21.11
C GLU A 119 1.84 -13.06 20.18
N GLU A 120 2.39 -11.95 19.69
CA GLU A 120 1.66 -11.06 18.77
C GLU A 120 1.29 -11.77 17.45
N LEU A 121 2.13 -12.73 17.03
CA LEU A 121 1.90 -13.56 15.86
C LEU A 121 1.04 -14.80 16.15
N GLY A 122 0.58 -14.99 17.38
CA GLY A 122 -0.20 -16.16 17.80
C GLY A 122 0.60 -17.46 17.85
N ILE A 123 1.93 -17.40 17.96
CA ILE A 123 2.77 -18.58 18.13
C ILE A 123 2.55 -19.17 19.53
N PRO A 124 2.23 -20.47 19.65
CA PRO A 124 2.07 -21.12 20.95
C PRO A 124 3.29 -20.95 21.87
N ALA A 125 3.04 -20.79 23.18
CA ALA A 125 4.08 -20.48 24.16
C ALA A 125 5.20 -21.54 24.21
N ASP A 126 4.84 -22.81 24.04
CA ASP A 126 5.77 -23.95 23.95
C ASP A 126 6.63 -23.93 22.68
N LEU A 127 6.17 -23.27 21.61
CA LEU A 127 6.91 -23.10 20.36
C LEU A 127 7.69 -21.77 20.27
N ALA A 128 7.41 -20.81 21.15
CA ALA A 128 7.96 -19.45 21.07
C ALA A 128 9.49 -19.43 21.10
N ALA A 129 10.13 -20.28 21.90
CA ALA A 129 11.59 -20.37 21.98
C ALA A 129 12.20 -20.87 20.65
N ARG A 130 11.64 -21.95 20.09
CA ARG A 130 12.07 -22.52 18.81
C ARG A 130 11.87 -21.54 17.65
N TRP A 131 10.76 -20.80 17.66
CA TRP A 131 10.49 -19.77 16.66
C TRP A 131 11.51 -18.62 16.74
N ARG A 132 11.87 -18.15 17.94
CA ARG A 132 12.91 -17.12 18.12
C ARG A 132 14.28 -17.59 17.62
N GLU A 133 14.66 -18.82 17.98
CA GLU A 133 15.92 -19.41 17.54
C GLU A 133 16.00 -19.53 16.01
N LEU A 134 14.92 -20.01 15.38
CA LEU A 134 14.85 -20.11 13.92
C LEU A 134 15.08 -18.75 13.24
N ASN A 135 14.40 -17.71 13.71
CA ASN A 135 14.56 -16.36 13.19
C ASN A 135 15.99 -15.84 13.40
N ALA A 136 16.56 -16.03 14.59
CA ALA A 136 17.93 -15.60 14.87
C ALA A 136 18.94 -16.24 13.91
N ARG A 137 18.81 -17.54 13.61
CA ARG A 137 19.65 -18.22 12.62
C ARG A 137 19.44 -17.69 11.21
N ALA A 138 18.20 -17.39 10.82
CA ALA A 138 17.90 -16.83 9.50
C ALA A 138 18.55 -15.45 9.32
N PHE A 139 18.46 -14.57 10.31
CA PHE A 139 19.13 -13.27 10.30
C PHE A 139 20.65 -13.40 10.30
N ALA A 140 21.22 -14.33 11.07
CA ALA A 140 22.65 -14.59 11.05
C ALA A 140 23.13 -15.02 9.65
N ALA A 141 22.38 -15.90 8.97
CA ALA A 141 22.68 -16.33 7.61
C ALA A 141 22.56 -15.16 6.61
N TYR A 142 21.51 -14.36 6.72
CA TYR A 142 21.32 -13.15 5.91
C TYR A 142 22.50 -12.17 6.04
N HIS A 143 22.90 -11.84 7.26
CA HIS A 143 24.00 -10.90 7.49
C HIS A 143 25.34 -11.47 7.02
N ALA A 144 25.58 -12.78 7.23
CA ALA A 144 26.79 -13.43 6.76
C ALA A 144 26.89 -13.40 5.22
N GLU A 145 25.81 -13.71 4.52
CA GLU A 145 25.79 -13.71 3.06
C GLU A 145 25.87 -12.30 2.48
N TYR A 146 25.17 -11.34 3.07
CA TYR A 146 25.31 -9.93 2.70
C TYR A 146 26.76 -9.46 2.82
N ALA A 147 27.43 -9.74 3.95
CA ALA A 147 28.83 -9.36 4.15
C ALA A 147 29.76 -10.02 3.13
N ARG A 148 29.53 -11.30 2.81
CA ARG A 148 30.30 -12.05 1.81
C ARG A 148 30.13 -11.44 0.42
N LEU A 149 28.90 -11.11 0.01
CA LEU A 149 28.61 -10.54 -1.29
C LEU A 149 29.11 -9.09 -1.41
N ASP A 150 29.00 -8.29 -0.35
CA ASP A 150 29.52 -6.91 -0.33
C ASP A 150 31.05 -6.90 -0.47
N ALA A 151 31.74 -7.79 0.25
CA ALA A 151 33.19 -7.96 0.12
C ALA A 151 33.59 -8.43 -1.28
N LEU A 152 32.85 -9.38 -1.87
CA LEU A 152 33.08 -9.85 -3.24
C LEU A 152 32.88 -8.72 -4.26
N ALA A 153 31.84 -7.90 -4.08
CA ALA A 153 31.56 -6.77 -4.95
C ALA A 153 32.64 -5.68 -4.88
N MET A 154 33.31 -5.53 -3.74
CA MET A 154 34.47 -4.66 -3.58
C MET A 154 35.73 -5.25 -4.21
N ALA A 155 35.98 -6.54 -4.02
CA ALA A 155 37.15 -7.22 -4.58
C ALA A 155 37.06 -7.35 -6.11
N GLU A 156 35.85 -7.55 -6.64
CA GLU A 156 35.59 -7.76 -8.07
C GLU A 156 34.48 -6.83 -8.60
N PRO A 157 34.71 -5.51 -8.71
CA PRO A 157 33.68 -4.53 -9.09
C PRO A 157 33.02 -4.79 -10.45
N GLY A 158 33.72 -5.48 -11.36
CA GLY A 158 33.20 -5.88 -12.67
C GLY A 158 31.97 -6.80 -12.59
N ARG A 159 31.75 -7.50 -11.47
CA ARG A 159 30.57 -8.37 -11.26
C ARG A 159 29.26 -7.60 -11.16
N ILE A 160 29.30 -6.36 -10.69
CA ILE A 160 28.11 -5.50 -10.53
C ILE A 160 27.60 -5.03 -11.91
N ARG A 161 28.41 -5.15 -12.97
CA ARG A 161 28.09 -4.76 -14.36
C ARG A 161 27.56 -3.32 -14.44
N LEU A 162 28.33 -2.38 -13.91
CA LEU A 162 27.99 -0.96 -13.90
C LEU A 162 28.04 -0.38 -15.33
N PRO A 163 27.02 0.35 -15.79
CA PRO A 163 27.09 1.10 -17.05
C PRO A 163 28.22 2.13 -17.06
N ALA A 164 28.80 2.40 -18.23
CA ALA A 164 29.80 3.45 -18.38
C ALA A 164 29.21 4.82 -17.99
N GLY A 165 29.98 5.64 -17.27
CA GLY A 165 29.55 6.97 -16.82
C GLY A 165 28.57 6.97 -15.64
N THR A 166 28.35 5.84 -14.97
CA THR A 166 27.46 5.76 -13.81
C THR A 166 27.96 6.67 -12.68
N ALA A 167 27.08 7.54 -12.16
CA ALA A 167 27.40 8.43 -11.06
C ALA A 167 27.76 7.66 -9.76
N PRO A 168 28.69 8.16 -8.92
CA PRO A 168 29.15 7.45 -7.72
C PRO A 168 28.03 7.01 -6.76
N ALA A 169 26.99 7.83 -6.57
CA ALA A 169 25.84 7.48 -5.73
C ALA A 169 25.06 6.27 -6.27
N VAL A 170 24.94 6.16 -7.59
CA VAL A 170 24.29 5.03 -8.26
C VAL A 170 25.17 3.78 -8.17
N VAL A 171 26.49 3.91 -8.28
CA VAL A 171 27.44 2.81 -8.06
C VAL A 171 27.30 2.24 -6.65
N ALA A 172 27.30 3.11 -5.62
CA ALA A 172 27.16 2.69 -4.24
C ALA A 172 25.83 1.96 -3.99
N ARG A 173 24.74 2.44 -4.59
CA ARG A 173 23.42 1.80 -4.52
C ARG A 173 23.40 0.44 -5.21
N LEU A 174 23.90 0.35 -6.45
CA LEU A 174 23.93 -0.90 -7.21
C LEU A 174 24.80 -1.98 -6.53
N ARG A 175 25.89 -1.57 -5.89
CA ARG A 175 26.71 -2.47 -5.05
C ARG A 175 25.90 -3.03 -3.88
N LYS A 176 25.19 -2.17 -3.12
CA LYS A 176 24.34 -2.62 -2.00
C LYS A 176 23.25 -3.59 -2.48
N ASN A 177 22.66 -3.33 -3.64
CA ASN A 177 21.64 -4.19 -4.25
C ASN A 177 22.21 -5.50 -4.84
N TYR A 178 23.53 -5.63 -4.98
CA TYR A 178 24.16 -6.91 -5.38
C TYR A 178 24.31 -7.85 -4.18
N ALA A 179 24.40 -7.29 -2.98
CA ALA A 179 24.51 -8.03 -1.73
C ALA A 179 23.15 -8.41 -1.11
N LEU A 180 22.04 -7.95 -1.70
CA LEU A 180 20.65 -8.23 -1.31
C LEU A 180 19.93 -9.00 -2.42
#